data_AF-A0A2W4QY50-F1
#
_entry.id   AF-A0A2W4QY50-F1
#
_cell.length_a   1.000
_cell.length_b   1.000
_cell.length_c   1.000
_cell.angle_alpha   90.00
_cell.angle_beta   90.00
_cell.angle_gamma   90.00
#
_symmetry.space_group_name_H-M   'P 1'
#
loop_
_entity.id
_entity.type
_entity.pdbx_description
1 polymer ?
#
loop_
_entity_poly.entity_id
_entity_poly.type
_entity_poly.pdbx_seq_one_letter_code
_entity_poly.pdbx_strand_id
1 'polypeptide(L)'
;MDANNSSHPWNLGSGDPCRNDEQKTASTTLGVRGLTLSELNKADCGGANRHPKADQVYLLEEENRPGELLPVMEDEHGTYIMNSKDLRAVEHVKRLIDIGVDSLKIEGRTKSHYYVARTAQVYRQAIDDALTGRDFDPTLLGVLENLAQRGYTDGFYQRHHTHEQQNYLRGYSQSHQQQFVGEITGYDPETGLANVLAKNKFAVGDRLELLLPEGNRDIVLESMLDKHGNFLSEAPGGGWEVKIPLRLNSGEKGLLAKYL
;
A
#
# COMPACT_ATOMS: atom_id res chain seq x y z
N MET A 1 -80.74 5.21 10.09
CA MET A 1 -80.92 6.67 10.12
C MET A 1 -80.73 7.18 8.69
N ASP A 2 -81.84 7.09 7.95
CA ASP A 2 -82.41 7.92 6.88
C ASP A 2 -81.45 8.52 5.82
N ALA A 3 -81.47 8.04 4.55
CA ALA A 3 -82.37 8.40 3.42
C ALA A 3 -81.93 9.73 2.76
N ASN A 4 -81.84 9.97 1.44
CA ASN A 4 -82.50 9.50 0.21
C ASN A 4 -81.63 10.04 -0.97
N ASN A 5 -81.28 9.29 -2.03
CA ASN A 5 -82.03 8.97 -3.26
C ASN A 5 -81.99 10.02 -4.41
N SER A 6 -81.51 9.57 -5.58
CA SER A 6 -81.97 9.84 -6.98
C SER A 6 -80.77 9.64 -7.95
N SER A 7 -80.80 9.07 -9.16
CA SER A 7 -81.75 8.28 -9.97
C SER A 7 -80.96 7.75 -11.21
N HIS A 8 -81.19 6.49 -11.64
CA HIS A 8 -80.72 5.84 -12.90
C HIS A 8 -81.34 6.48 -14.18
N PRO A 9 -81.10 6.05 -15.48
CA PRO A 9 -80.40 4.86 -16.03
C PRO A 9 -79.55 5.03 -17.35
N TRP A 10 -78.82 3.94 -17.70
CA TRP A 10 -78.37 3.37 -19.00
C TRP A 10 -78.40 4.17 -20.33
N ASN A 11 -77.29 4.13 -21.11
CA ASN A 11 -77.37 3.77 -22.54
C ASN A 11 -76.04 3.27 -23.18
N LEU A 12 -76.21 2.37 -24.16
CA LEU A 12 -75.23 1.62 -24.96
C LEU A 12 -74.70 2.39 -26.19
N GLY A 13 -73.51 2.01 -26.68
CA GLY A 13 -73.03 2.30 -28.05
C GLY A 13 -71.50 2.27 -28.14
N SER A 14 -70.87 1.15 -28.49
CA SER A 14 -70.48 0.74 -29.85
C SER A 14 -69.49 1.68 -30.56
N GLY A 15 -68.22 1.27 -30.68
CA GLY A 15 -67.27 1.86 -31.64
C GLY A 15 -65.80 1.76 -31.20
N ASP A 16 -65.14 0.64 -31.49
CA ASP A 16 -63.72 0.64 -31.86
C ASP A 16 -63.65 0.98 -33.37
N PRO A 17 -62.60 1.65 -33.91
CA PRO A 17 -61.20 1.25 -33.69
C PRO A 17 -60.11 2.37 -33.68
N CYS A 18 -58.96 2.01 -33.11
CA CYS A 18 -57.59 2.45 -33.46
C CYS A 18 -57.25 3.95 -33.53
N ARG A 19 -56.50 4.46 -32.53
CA ARG A 19 -55.09 4.87 -32.68
C ARG A 19 -54.48 5.39 -31.36
N ASN A 20 -53.27 4.89 -31.09
CA ASN A 20 -52.14 5.37 -30.28
C ASN A 20 -52.40 6.40 -29.16
N ASP A 21 -52.01 6.05 -27.93
CA ASP A 21 -50.78 6.59 -27.34
C ASP A 21 -50.35 5.83 -26.08
N GLU A 22 -49.05 5.88 -25.85
CA GLU A 22 -48.25 5.23 -24.81
C GLU A 22 -48.73 5.52 -23.38
N GLN A 23 -48.70 4.52 -22.49
CA GLN A 23 -48.12 4.66 -21.15
C GLN A 23 -47.96 3.31 -20.42
N LYS A 24 -46.68 2.94 -20.27
CA LYS A 24 -45.99 2.19 -19.19
C LYS A 24 -46.85 1.43 -18.17
N THR A 25 -46.57 0.13 -18.02
CA THR A 25 -46.24 -0.46 -16.69
C THR A 25 -45.21 -1.59 -16.86
N ALA A 26 -44.24 -1.59 -15.95
CA ALA A 26 -43.02 -2.38 -15.97
C ALA A 26 -43.18 -3.74 -15.28
N SER A 27 -42.38 -4.72 -15.69
CA SER A 27 -41.86 -5.76 -14.79
C SER A 27 -40.52 -6.25 -15.35
N THR A 28 -39.43 -5.67 -14.86
CA THR A 28 -38.06 -6.10 -15.18
C THR A 28 -37.57 -7.01 -14.07
N THR A 29 -37.42 -8.29 -14.37
CA THR A 29 -36.64 -9.22 -13.54
C THR A 29 -35.18 -9.13 -14.01
N LEU A 30 -34.31 -8.48 -13.24
CA LEU A 30 -32.87 -8.38 -13.55
C LEU A 30 -32.13 -9.57 -12.94
N GLY A 31 -31.82 -10.56 -13.78
CA GLY A 31 -30.90 -11.64 -13.46
C GLY A 31 -29.45 -11.13 -13.43
N VAL A 32 -28.74 -11.44 -12.35
CA VAL A 32 -27.30 -11.21 -12.22
C VAL A 32 -26.57 -12.14 -13.18
N ARG A 33 -25.97 -11.58 -14.23
CA ARG A 33 -25.10 -12.33 -15.17
C ARG A 33 -23.65 -11.99 -14.84
N GLY A 34 -22.89 -12.96 -14.32
CA GLY A 34 -21.46 -12.81 -14.06
C GLY A 34 -20.70 -12.54 -15.37
N LEU A 35 -19.84 -11.52 -15.36
CA LEU A 35 -18.92 -11.20 -16.45
C LEU A 35 -17.66 -12.06 -16.32
N THR A 36 -17.17 -12.60 -17.43
CA THR A 36 -15.97 -13.43 -17.46
C THR A 36 -14.71 -12.60 -17.78
N LEU A 37 -13.56 -13.00 -17.23
CA LEU A 37 -12.29 -12.28 -17.39
C LEU A 37 -11.87 -12.10 -18.87
N SER A 38 -12.31 -13.01 -19.74
CA SER A 38 -12.11 -12.94 -21.20
C SER A 38 -12.85 -11.78 -21.88
N GLU A 39 -13.96 -11.31 -21.31
CA GLU A 39 -14.74 -10.19 -21.86
C GLU A 39 -14.11 -8.82 -21.51
N LEU A 40 -13.38 -8.75 -20.40
CA LEU A 40 -12.67 -7.55 -19.95
C LEU A 40 -11.36 -7.29 -20.72
N ASN A 41 -10.80 -8.31 -21.37
CA ASN A 41 -9.47 -8.27 -21.97
C ASN A 41 -9.42 -7.68 -23.40
N LYS A 42 -10.49 -7.01 -23.86
CA LYS A 42 -10.59 -6.38 -25.20
C LYS A 42 -10.47 -4.85 -25.20
N ALA A 43 -10.12 -4.24 -24.08
CA ALA A 43 -9.86 -2.80 -24.01
C ALA A 43 -8.44 -2.51 -24.51
N ASP A 44 -8.29 -2.25 -25.81
CA ASP A 44 -7.09 -1.68 -26.41
C ASP A 44 -7.13 -0.14 -26.27
N CYS A 45 -5.97 0.47 -26.01
CA CYS A 45 -5.86 1.91 -25.77
C CYS A 45 -5.80 2.67 -27.10
N GLY A 46 -6.94 3.26 -27.51
CA GLY A 46 -6.98 4.35 -28.50
C GLY A 46 -8.02 4.18 -29.60
N GLY A 47 -9.27 4.59 -29.32
CA GLY A 47 -10.29 4.84 -30.35
C GLY A 47 -11.46 3.86 -30.41
N ALA A 48 -11.53 2.87 -29.52
CA ALA A 48 -12.73 2.04 -29.40
C ALA A 48 -13.86 2.82 -28.70
N ASN A 49 -15.09 2.71 -29.22
CA ASN A 49 -16.26 3.28 -28.56
C ASN A 49 -16.40 2.69 -27.16
N ARG A 50 -16.53 3.56 -26.15
CA ARG A 50 -16.71 3.18 -24.74
C ARG A 50 -17.87 2.20 -24.64
N HIS A 51 -17.67 1.09 -23.92
CA HIS A 51 -18.70 0.08 -23.75
C HIS A 51 -19.87 0.69 -22.93
N PRO A 52 -21.14 0.56 -23.33
CA PRO A 52 -22.29 1.19 -22.65
C PRO A 52 -22.49 0.81 -21.18
N LYS A 53 -21.81 -0.26 -20.72
CA LYS A 53 -21.82 -0.68 -19.32
C LYS A 53 -20.81 0.07 -18.44
N ALA A 54 -19.86 0.79 -19.03
CA ALA A 54 -18.89 1.58 -18.27
C ALA A 54 -19.53 2.82 -17.63
N ASP A 55 -20.68 3.27 -18.13
CA ASP A 55 -21.42 4.42 -17.59
C ASP A 55 -22.34 4.06 -16.41
N GLN A 56 -22.33 2.79 -15.97
CA GLN A 56 -23.14 2.33 -14.85
C GLN A 56 -22.40 2.52 -13.52
N VAL A 57 -23.17 2.79 -12.46
CA VAL A 57 -22.62 2.85 -11.11
C VAL A 57 -22.41 1.42 -10.61
N TYR A 58 -21.17 1.07 -10.29
CA TYR A 58 -20.83 -0.18 -9.63
C TYR A 58 -20.49 0.08 -8.17
N LEU A 59 -20.85 -0.86 -7.30
CA LEU A 59 -20.54 -0.85 -5.87
C LEU A 59 -19.73 -2.10 -5.54
N LEU A 60 -18.65 -1.94 -4.78
CA LEU A 60 -17.83 -3.03 -4.27
C LEU A 60 -18.13 -3.29 -2.80
N GLU A 61 -18.15 -4.55 -2.42
CA GLU A 61 -18.31 -5.02 -1.04
C GLU A 61 -17.10 -5.90 -0.68
N GLU A 62 -16.45 -5.62 0.43
CA GLU A 62 -15.31 -6.42 0.92
C GLU A 62 -15.81 -7.59 1.77
N GLU A 63 -15.18 -8.76 1.65
CA GLU A 63 -15.55 -9.98 2.39
C GLU A 63 -15.58 -9.77 3.92
N ASN A 64 -14.66 -8.94 4.43
CA ASN A 64 -14.54 -8.65 5.87
C ASN A 64 -15.44 -7.49 6.35
N ARG A 65 -16.17 -6.80 5.46
CA ARG A 65 -17.00 -5.61 5.77
C ARG A 65 -18.35 -5.66 5.05
N PRO A 66 -19.19 -6.67 5.32
CA PRO A 66 -20.48 -6.84 4.66
C PRO A 66 -21.42 -5.66 4.97
N GLY A 67 -22.09 -5.15 3.95
CA GLY A 67 -23.01 -4.00 4.01
C GLY A 67 -22.37 -2.63 3.80
N GLU A 68 -21.03 -2.53 3.80
CA GLU A 68 -20.31 -1.28 3.51
C GLU A 68 -19.96 -1.20 2.02
N LEU A 69 -20.87 -0.66 1.21
CA LEU A 69 -20.72 -0.55 -0.25
C LEU A 69 -19.84 0.64 -0.66
N LEU A 70 -18.80 0.36 -1.45
CA LEU A 70 -17.84 1.35 -1.95
C LEU A 70 -18.11 1.70 -3.43
N PRO A 71 -18.34 2.98 -3.79
CA PRO A 71 -18.72 3.38 -5.15
C PRO A 71 -17.55 3.44 -6.12
N VAL A 72 -17.57 2.57 -7.13
CA VAL A 72 -16.54 2.54 -8.19
C VAL A 72 -16.62 3.81 -9.02
N MET A 73 -15.62 4.68 -8.86
CA MET A 73 -15.49 5.90 -9.64
C MET A 73 -14.35 5.76 -10.65
N GLU A 74 -14.64 6.11 -11.89
CA GLU A 74 -13.71 6.13 -13.02
C GLU A 74 -13.70 7.52 -13.66
N ASP A 75 -12.52 8.12 -13.83
CA ASP A 75 -12.34 9.34 -14.62
C ASP A 75 -11.44 9.08 -15.85
N GLU A 76 -10.99 10.15 -16.52
CA GLU A 76 -10.10 10.07 -17.69
C GLU A 76 -8.76 9.34 -17.40
N HIS A 77 -8.42 9.16 -16.13
CA HIS A 77 -7.21 8.49 -15.65
C HIS A 77 -7.47 7.09 -15.05
N GLY A 78 -8.71 6.62 -15.03
CA GLY A 78 -9.08 5.25 -14.69
C GLY A 78 -9.87 5.10 -13.38
N THR A 79 -9.98 3.86 -12.90
CA THR A 79 -10.83 3.49 -11.77
C THR A 79 -10.07 3.49 -10.43
N TYR A 80 -10.58 4.22 -9.42
CA TYR A 80 -9.84 4.52 -8.18
C TYR A 80 -10.04 3.55 -7.01
N ILE A 81 -10.78 2.45 -7.17
CA ILE A 81 -11.08 1.56 -6.03
C ILE A 81 -10.04 0.45 -5.82
N MET A 82 -9.40 -0.07 -6.87
CA MET A 82 -8.66 -1.33 -6.76
C MET A 82 -7.16 -1.19 -6.49
N ASN A 83 -6.68 -0.03 -6.01
CA ASN A 83 -5.27 0.10 -5.66
C ASN A 83 -4.97 -0.54 -4.29
N SER A 84 -5.07 -1.86 -4.28
CA SER A 84 -4.72 -2.75 -3.17
C SER A 84 -3.22 -2.80 -2.92
N LYS A 85 -2.42 -2.28 -3.86
CA LYS A 85 -0.95 -2.28 -3.82
C LYS A 85 -0.39 -0.87 -3.65
N ASP A 86 0.78 -0.80 -3.04
CA ASP A 86 1.53 0.43 -2.88
C ASP A 86 2.33 0.72 -4.17
N LEU A 87 2.30 1.98 -4.64
CA LEU A 87 3.07 2.40 -5.82
C LEU A 87 4.57 2.43 -5.47
N ARG A 88 5.39 1.72 -6.25
CA ARG A 88 6.85 1.78 -6.19
C ARG A 88 7.41 2.25 -7.52
N ALA A 89 8.49 3.02 -7.47
CA ALA A 89 9.12 3.57 -8.67
C ALA A 89 10.65 3.65 -8.52
N VAL A 90 11.24 2.93 -7.57
CA VAL A 90 12.66 3.07 -7.24
C VAL A 90 13.53 2.62 -8.43
N GLU A 91 13.11 1.57 -9.12
CA GLU A 91 13.73 1.05 -10.35
C GLU A 91 13.60 2.01 -11.55
N HIS A 92 12.71 3.00 -11.46
CA HIS A 92 12.44 3.97 -12.50
C HIS A 92 13.09 5.34 -12.23
N VAL A 93 13.75 5.52 -11.09
CA VAL A 93 14.36 6.79 -10.67
C VAL A 93 15.25 7.37 -11.76
N LYS A 94 16.11 6.56 -12.39
CA LYS A 94 16.98 7.03 -13.48
C LYS A 94 16.17 7.63 -14.64
N ARG A 95 15.14 6.91 -15.11
CA ARG A 95 14.28 7.36 -16.20
C ARG A 95 13.52 8.64 -15.84
N LEU A 96 13.07 8.76 -14.59
CA LEU A 96 12.37 9.95 -14.09
C LEU A 96 13.30 11.18 -14.09
N ILE A 97 14.55 11.01 -13.67
CA ILE A 97 15.58 12.06 -13.75
C ILE A 97 15.85 12.45 -15.20
N ASP A 98 16.01 11.47 -16.10
CA ASP A 98 16.33 11.70 -17.51
C ASP A 98 15.22 12.50 -18.25
N ILE A 99 13.96 12.44 -17.80
CA ILE A 99 12.85 13.23 -18.35
C ILE A 99 12.63 14.58 -17.65
N GLY A 100 13.50 14.95 -16.70
CA GLY A 100 13.47 16.24 -16.02
C GLY A 100 12.61 16.30 -14.75
N VAL A 101 12.39 15.19 -14.04
CA VAL A 101 11.72 15.21 -12.73
C VAL A 101 12.69 15.70 -11.65
N ASP A 102 12.39 16.85 -11.04
CA ASP A 102 13.23 17.46 -10.00
C ASP A 102 12.95 16.94 -8.57
N SER A 103 11.76 16.39 -8.33
CA SER A 103 11.37 15.95 -6.99
C SER A 103 10.53 14.68 -7.01
N LEU A 104 10.81 13.82 -6.04
CA LEU A 104 10.03 12.61 -5.75
C LEU A 104 9.40 12.75 -4.36
N LYS A 105 8.18 12.25 -4.22
CA LYS A 105 7.44 12.27 -2.96
C LYS A 105 7.27 10.84 -2.45
N ILE A 106 7.63 10.62 -1.19
CA ILE A 106 7.33 9.39 -0.45
C ILE A 106 6.07 9.64 0.40
N GLU A 107 5.06 8.78 0.27
CA GLU A 107 3.88 8.78 1.14
C GLU A 107 4.19 8.01 2.42
N GLY A 108 3.94 8.62 3.58
CA GLY A 108 4.21 8.00 4.88
C GLY A 108 3.25 8.38 6.00
N ARG A 109 2.09 8.98 5.72
CA ARG A 109 1.17 9.52 6.75
C ARG A 109 0.74 8.44 7.75
N THR A 110 0.57 7.22 7.26
CA THR A 110 0.13 6.06 8.05
C THR A 110 1.25 5.07 8.32
N LYS A 111 2.47 5.37 7.86
CA LYS A 111 3.62 4.47 7.94
C LYS A 111 4.47 4.82 9.17
N SER A 112 5.26 3.86 9.65
CA SER A 112 6.20 4.10 10.75
C SER A 112 7.34 5.03 10.32
N HIS A 113 7.97 5.70 11.26
CA HIS A 113 9.21 6.46 10.98
C HIS A 113 10.32 5.55 10.44
N TYR A 114 10.37 4.27 10.84
CA TYR A 114 11.26 3.26 10.25
C TYR A 114 11.01 3.07 8.75
N TYR A 115 9.74 2.91 8.35
CA TYR A 115 9.37 2.84 6.94
C TYR A 115 9.88 4.08 6.19
N VAL A 116 9.54 5.27 6.68
CA VAL A 116 9.90 6.53 6.00
C VAL A 116 11.41 6.70 5.90
N ALA A 117 12.16 6.44 6.98
CA ALA A 117 13.61 6.52 6.99
C ALA A 117 14.22 5.54 5.99
N ARG A 118 13.73 4.30 5.95
CA ARG A 118 14.25 3.29 5.02
C ARG A 118 13.93 3.58 3.57
N THR A 119 12.69 3.95 3.27
CA THR A 119 12.31 4.34 1.91
C THR A 119 13.11 5.55 1.46
N ALA A 120 13.34 6.54 2.34
CA ALA A 120 14.14 7.71 2.02
C ALA A 120 15.61 7.36 1.71
N GLN A 121 16.26 6.50 2.51
CA GLN A 121 17.63 6.02 2.24
C GLN A 121 17.70 5.29 0.89
N VAL A 122 16.75 4.41 0.61
CA VAL A 122 16.69 3.66 -0.65
C VAL A 122 16.54 4.59 -1.85
N TYR A 123 15.61 5.53 -1.81
CA TYR A 123 15.41 6.47 -2.91
C TYR A 123 16.59 7.44 -3.05
N ARG A 124 17.22 7.87 -1.95
CA ARG A 124 18.43 8.70 -2.01
C ARG A 124 19.56 7.97 -2.73
N GLN A 125 19.81 6.71 -2.37
CA GLN A 125 20.81 5.87 -3.04
C GLN A 125 20.52 5.72 -4.53
N ALA A 126 19.27 5.40 -4.91
CA ALA A 126 18.88 5.28 -6.32
C ALA A 126 19.08 6.58 -7.12
N ILE A 127 18.81 7.74 -6.51
CA ILE A 127 19.07 9.04 -7.14
C ILE A 127 20.57 9.26 -7.30
N ASP A 128 21.37 9.01 -6.25
CA ASP A 128 22.83 9.18 -6.30
C ASP A 128 23.48 8.26 -7.34
N ASP A 129 23.00 7.02 -7.46
CA ASP A 129 23.44 6.07 -8.49
C ASP A 129 23.12 6.60 -9.89
N ALA A 130 21.89 7.04 -10.11
CA ALA A 130 21.47 7.59 -11.40
C ALA A 130 22.27 8.85 -11.80
N LEU A 131 22.52 9.77 -10.85
CA LEU A 131 23.28 11.00 -11.08
C LEU A 131 24.76 10.75 -11.36
N THR A 132 25.32 9.67 -10.80
CA THR A 132 26.71 9.25 -11.04
C THR A 132 26.85 8.32 -12.25
N GLY A 133 25.75 8.02 -12.94
CA GLY A 133 25.73 7.14 -14.11
C GLY A 133 25.91 5.66 -13.78
N ARG A 134 25.74 5.26 -12.51
CA ARG A 134 25.72 3.85 -12.09
C ARG A 134 24.40 3.21 -12.51
N ASP A 135 24.48 1.93 -12.83
CA ASP A 135 23.28 1.11 -13.05
C ASP A 135 22.48 0.96 -11.74
N PHE A 136 21.18 0.74 -11.88
CA PHE A 136 20.30 0.54 -10.73
C PHE A 136 20.71 -0.70 -9.93
N ASP A 137 20.89 -0.55 -8.62
CA ASP A 137 21.18 -1.64 -7.70
C ASP A 137 19.89 -2.41 -7.33
N PRO A 138 19.73 -3.68 -7.77
CA PRO A 138 18.52 -4.47 -7.48
C PRO A 138 18.34 -4.79 -5.99
N THR A 139 19.38 -4.70 -5.17
CA THR A 139 19.28 -4.97 -3.72
C THR A 139 18.34 -3.98 -3.03
N LEU A 140 18.19 -2.76 -3.58
CA LEU A 140 17.27 -1.73 -3.10
C LEU A 140 15.80 -2.19 -3.13
N LEU A 141 15.44 -3.06 -4.08
CA LEU A 141 14.11 -3.65 -4.14
C LEU A 141 13.87 -4.56 -2.94
N GLY A 142 14.86 -5.39 -2.60
CA GLY A 142 14.81 -6.27 -1.44
C GLY A 142 14.59 -5.50 -0.14
N VAL A 143 15.29 -4.37 0.04
CA VAL A 143 15.11 -3.51 1.22
C VAL A 143 13.65 -3.03 1.37
N LEU A 144 13.01 -2.61 0.27
CA LEU A 144 11.63 -2.13 0.30
C LEU A 144 10.61 -3.25 0.52
N GLU A 145 10.86 -4.46 0.05
CA GLU A 145 9.99 -5.64 0.25
C GLU A 145 9.89 -6.05 1.72
N ASN A 146 10.89 -5.71 2.54
CA ASN A 146 10.87 -5.97 3.99
C ASN A 146 10.04 -4.95 4.78
N LEU A 147 9.63 -3.85 4.15
CA LEU A 147 8.80 -2.84 4.81
C LEU A 147 7.33 -3.28 4.79
N ALA A 148 6.56 -2.86 5.81
CA ALA A 148 5.13 -3.16 5.87
C ALA A 148 4.37 -2.50 4.69
N GLN A 149 3.92 -3.32 3.76
CA GLN A 149 3.36 -2.93 2.46
C GLN A 149 2.30 -3.93 1.99
N ARG A 150 1.44 -3.52 1.06
CA ARG A 150 0.26 -4.30 0.60
C ARG A 150 0.48 -5.03 -0.75
N GLY A 151 1.74 -5.27 -1.10
CA GLY A 151 2.20 -5.59 -2.45
C GLY A 151 2.62 -4.31 -3.18
N TYR A 152 3.68 -4.39 -3.99
CA TYR A 152 4.10 -3.27 -4.84
C TYR A 152 3.53 -3.38 -6.26
N THR A 153 3.30 -2.22 -6.87
CA THR A 153 2.97 -2.08 -8.29
C THR A 153 3.74 -0.92 -8.88
N ASP A 154 4.17 -1.04 -10.13
CA ASP A 154 4.85 0.04 -10.85
C ASP A 154 3.84 1.01 -11.49
N GLY A 155 2.55 0.87 -11.13
CA GLY A 155 1.45 1.61 -11.73
C GLY A 155 1.54 1.64 -13.25
N PHE A 156 1.67 2.86 -13.78
CA PHE A 156 1.79 3.11 -15.23
C PHE A 156 3.21 3.46 -15.68
N TYR A 157 4.23 3.30 -14.83
CA TYR A 157 5.62 3.55 -15.22
C TYR A 157 6.13 2.56 -16.28
N GLN A 158 5.57 1.35 -16.29
CA GLN A 158 5.89 0.31 -17.25
C GLN A 158 4.67 -0.54 -17.59
N ARG A 159 4.46 -0.81 -18.89
CA ARG A 159 3.31 -1.61 -19.37
C ARG A 159 3.47 -3.11 -19.07
N HIS A 160 4.68 -3.65 -19.18
CA HIS A 160 4.99 -5.07 -18.94
C HIS A 160 6.37 -5.23 -18.28
N HIS A 161 6.43 -6.02 -17.20
CA HIS A 161 7.69 -6.48 -16.61
C HIS A 161 8.27 -7.63 -17.41
N THR A 162 9.60 -7.67 -17.55
CA THR A 162 10.28 -8.84 -18.11
C THR A 162 10.30 -9.98 -17.09
N HIS A 163 10.30 -11.23 -17.55
CA HIS A 163 10.38 -12.41 -16.67
C HIS A 163 11.64 -12.42 -15.80
N GLU A 164 12.75 -11.83 -16.27
CA GLU A 164 14.01 -11.74 -15.52
C GLU A 164 13.88 -10.88 -14.27
N GLN A 165 13.20 -9.73 -14.36
CA GLN A 165 12.97 -8.84 -13.22
C GLN A 165 12.17 -9.53 -12.09
N GLN A 166 11.21 -10.38 -12.43
CA GLN A 166 10.40 -11.12 -11.45
C GLN A 166 11.22 -12.13 -10.63
N ASN A 167 12.21 -12.78 -11.26
CA ASN A 167 13.07 -13.74 -10.56
C ASN A 167 14.06 -13.05 -9.61
N TYR A 168 14.65 -11.92 -10.03
CA TYR A 168 15.51 -11.11 -9.15
C TYR A 168 14.75 -10.59 -7.93
N LEU A 169 13.52 -10.09 -8.12
CA LEU A 169 12.66 -9.64 -7.02
C LEU A 169 12.45 -10.74 -5.96
N ARG A 170 12.19 -11.98 -6.39
CA ARG A 170 12.02 -13.11 -5.46
C ARG A 170 13.31 -13.50 -4.73
N GLY A 171 14.45 -13.50 -5.43
CA GLY A 171 15.74 -13.91 -4.85
C GLY A 171 16.27 -12.95 -3.77
N TYR A 172 16.14 -11.63 -3.98
CA TYR A 172 16.59 -10.64 -3.01
C TYR A 172 15.63 -10.49 -1.82
N SER A 173 14.31 -10.63 -2.03
CA SER A 173 13.32 -10.53 -0.96
C SER A 173 13.46 -11.63 0.10
N GLN A 174 13.88 -12.83 -0.29
CA GLN A 174 14.07 -13.93 0.67
C GLN A 174 15.35 -13.79 1.52
N SER A 175 16.36 -13.08 1.02
CA SER A 175 17.66 -12.97 1.70
C SER A 175 17.78 -11.81 2.69
N HIS A 176 16.82 -10.87 2.68
CA HIS A 176 16.92 -9.63 3.45
C HIS A 176 15.84 -9.45 4.52
N GLN A 177 15.15 -10.52 4.94
CA GLN A 177 14.06 -10.39 5.91
C GLN A 177 14.51 -9.69 7.20
N GLN A 178 13.87 -8.56 7.49
CA GLN A 178 14.18 -7.71 8.62
C GLN A 178 12.93 -7.37 9.41
N GLN A 179 13.06 -7.29 10.72
CA GLN A 179 12.01 -6.84 11.62
C GLN A 179 12.48 -5.58 12.35
N PHE A 180 11.70 -4.49 12.28
CA PHE A 180 11.98 -3.30 13.08
C PHE A 180 11.79 -3.60 14.57
N VAL A 181 12.84 -3.49 15.39
CA VAL A 181 12.81 -3.94 16.80
C VAL A 181 12.90 -2.82 17.81
N GLY A 182 13.46 -1.65 17.47
CA GLY A 182 13.53 -0.55 18.43
C GLY A 182 14.09 0.75 17.88
N GLU A 183 13.97 1.80 18.67
CA GLU A 183 14.51 3.13 18.37
C GLU A 183 15.40 3.62 19.51
N ILE A 184 16.50 4.29 19.16
CA ILE A 184 17.41 4.89 20.12
C ILE A 184 16.79 6.20 20.62
N THR A 185 16.56 6.28 21.93
CA THR A 185 15.97 7.45 22.61
C THR A 185 17.03 8.31 23.30
N GLY A 186 18.23 7.76 23.52
CA GLY A 186 19.36 8.49 24.07
C GLY A 186 20.64 7.66 24.05
N TYR A 187 21.78 8.33 24.23
CA TYR A 187 23.09 7.70 24.26
C TYR A 187 23.94 8.37 25.34
N ASP A 188 24.57 7.56 26.18
CA ASP A 188 25.52 7.99 27.19
C ASP A 188 26.96 7.72 26.69
N PRO A 189 27.73 8.76 26.33
CA PRO A 189 29.07 8.60 25.82
C PRO A 189 30.09 8.16 26.88
N GLU A 190 29.81 8.34 28.17
CA GLU A 190 30.73 7.92 29.24
C GLU A 190 30.67 6.40 29.44
N THR A 191 29.47 5.83 29.41
CA THR A 191 29.24 4.39 29.59
C THR A 191 29.21 3.62 28.26
N GLY A 192 29.01 4.31 27.13
CA GLY A 192 28.82 3.70 25.81
C GLY A 192 27.46 2.99 25.66
N LEU A 193 26.49 3.33 26.51
CA LEU A 193 25.17 2.70 26.51
C LEU A 193 24.14 3.57 25.79
N ALA A 194 23.43 2.98 24.85
CA ALA A 194 22.28 3.57 24.21
C ALA A 194 20.98 3.09 24.87
N ASN A 195 20.10 4.04 25.19
CA ASN A 195 18.72 3.75 25.56
C ASN A 195 17.92 3.42 24.31
N VAL A 196 17.22 2.28 24.33
CA VAL A 196 16.42 1.77 23.22
C VAL A 196 15.00 1.54 23.69
N LEU A 197 14.04 2.15 23.00
CA LEU A 197 12.63 1.83 23.14
C LEU A 197 12.27 0.69 22.20
N ALA A 198 12.02 -0.49 22.78
CA ALA A 198 11.65 -1.69 22.05
C ALA A 198 10.24 -1.58 21.45
N LYS A 199 10.11 -2.04 20.21
CA LYS A 199 8.86 -2.12 19.43
C LYS A 199 8.46 -3.56 19.17
N ASN A 200 9.44 -4.42 18.88
CA ASN A 200 9.28 -5.87 18.71
C ASN A 200 10.34 -6.61 19.52
N LYS A 201 10.18 -7.94 19.62
CA LYS A 201 11.07 -8.81 20.39
C LYS A 201 12.46 -8.90 19.74
N PHE A 202 13.50 -8.79 20.57
CA PHE A 202 14.89 -9.08 20.18
C PHE A 202 15.69 -9.55 21.40
N ALA A 203 16.76 -10.30 21.17
CA ALA A 203 17.53 -10.98 22.20
C ALA A 203 19.04 -10.81 22.01
N VAL A 204 19.78 -10.98 23.10
CA VAL A 204 21.24 -11.04 23.07
C VAL A 204 21.67 -12.19 22.15
N GLY A 205 22.61 -11.90 21.25
CA GLY A 205 23.06 -12.78 20.17
C GLY A 205 22.41 -12.49 18.82
N ASP A 206 21.31 -11.72 18.77
CA ASP A 206 20.69 -11.33 17.50
C ASP A 206 21.64 -10.42 16.68
N ARG A 207 21.64 -10.61 15.36
CA ARG A 207 22.25 -9.67 14.41
C ARG A 207 21.25 -8.56 14.14
N LEU A 208 21.66 -7.32 14.37
CA LEU A 208 20.87 -6.12 14.17
C LEU A 208 21.53 -5.22 13.11
N GLU A 209 20.72 -4.59 12.27
CA GLU A 209 21.09 -3.43 11.48
C GLU A 209 20.75 -2.17 12.29
N LEU A 210 21.76 -1.36 12.54
CA LEU A 210 21.65 -0.02 13.12
C LEU A 210 21.58 1.00 11.99
N LEU A 211 20.46 1.70 11.91
CA LEU A 211 20.20 2.72 10.91
C LEU A 211 20.49 4.10 11.50
N LEU A 212 21.44 4.81 10.90
CA LEU A 212 21.83 6.17 11.26
C LEU A 212 21.80 7.10 10.03
N PRO A 213 21.69 8.42 10.22
CA PRO A 213 21.73 9.39 9.12
C PRO A 213 22.98 9.28 8.22
N GLU A 214 24.13 8.96 8.82
CA GLU A 214 25.42 8.83 8.13
C GLU A 214 25.63 7.47 7.46
N GLY A 215 24.78 6.49 7.76
CA GLY A 215 24.84 5.16 7.17
C GLY A 215 24.36 4.05 8.09
N ASN A 216 24.15 2.88 7.50
CA ASN A 216 23.70 1.69 8.23
C ASN A 216 24.91 0.84 8.64
N ARG A 217 24.80 0.18 9.79
CA ARG A 217 25.87 -0.65 10.36
C ARG A 217 25.32 -1.92 10.95
N ASP A 218 25.99 -3.03 10.69
CA ASP A 218 25.66 -4.30 11.33
C ASP A 218 26.30 -4.39 12.71
N ILE A 219 25.53 -4.89 13.67
CA ILE A 219 25.98 -5.19 15.04
C ILE A 219 25.47 -6.57 15.45
N VAL A 220 26.18 -7.20 16.36
CA VAL A 220 25.68 -8.35 17.12
C VAL A 220 25.38 -7.85 18.52
N LEU A 221 24.19 -8.12 19.04
CA LEU A 221 23.82 -7.67 20.37
C LEU A 221 24.54 -8.51 21.43
N GLU A 222 25.60 -7.97 22.04
CA GLU A 222 26.43 -8.72 23.01
C GLU A 222 25.86 -8.74 24.43
N SER A 223 25.19 -7.66 24.83
CA SER A 223 24.56 -7.57 26.16
C SER A 223 23.43 -6.55 26.14
N MET A 224 22.53 -6.67 27.09
CA MET A 224 21.40 -5.78 27.24
C MET A 224 21.06 -5.64 28.72
N LEU A 225 20.69 -4.43 29.12
CA LEU A 225 20.33 -4.10 30.50
C LEU A 225 18.89 -3.56 30.55
N ASP A 226 18.21 -3.78 31.65
CA ASP A 226 16.95 -3.09 31.95
C ASP A 226 17.20 -1.64 32.42
N LYS A 227 16.12 -0.92 32.70
CA LYS A 227 16.17 0.45 33.27
C LYS A 227 16.84 0.54 34.65
N HIS A 228 16.98 -0.58 35.36
CA HIS A 228 17.59 -0.69 36.68
C HIS A 228 19.05 -1.15 36.64
N GLY A 229 19.59 -1.47 35.46
CA GLY A 229 20.95 -1.94 35.26
C GLY A 229 21.13 -3.46 35.42
N ASN A 230 20.05 -4.24 35.49
CA ASN A 230 20.13 -5.70 35.52
C ASN A 230 20.27 -6.25 34.09
N PHE A 231 21.04 -7.32 33.93
CA PHE A 231 21.16 -8.00 32.64
C PHE A 231 19.83 -8.63 32.19
N LEU A 232 19.51 -8.42 30.91
CA LEU A 232 18.40 -9.04 30.21
C LEU A 232 18.94 -9.87 29.05
N SER A 233 18.42 -11.08 28.89
CA SER A 233 18.68 -11.90 27.69
C SER A 233 17.78 -11.52 26.52
N GLU A 234 16.61 -10.94 26.78
CA GLU A 234 15.58 -10.65 25.78
C GLU A 234 14.75 -9.42 26.16
N ALA A 235 14.44 -8.60 25.16
CA ALA A 235 13.45 -7.54 25.22
C ALA A 235 12.13 -8.08 24.66
N PRO A 236 11.04 -8.15 25.45
CA PRO A 236 9.77 -8.74 25.01
C PRO A 236 9.08 -7.98 23.88
N GLY A 237 9.42 -6.70 23.66
CA GLY A 237 8.88 -5.86 22.59
C GLY A 237 8.21 -4.58 23.12
N GLY A 238 7.14 -4.17 22.43
CA GLY A 238 6.47 -2.87 22.60
C GLY A 238 6.38 -2.38 24.05
N GLY A 239 6.95 -1.20 24.30
CA GLY A 239 6.86 -0.50 25.58
C GLY A 239 7.98 -0.82 26.58
N TRP A 240 8.90 -1.72 26.24
CA TRP A 240 10.10 -1.96 27.04
C TRP A 240 11.20 -0.98 26.69
N GLU A 241 11.83 -0.41 27.71
CA GLU A 241 13.06 0.36 27.57
C GLU A 241 14.23 -0.47 28.06
N VAL A 242 15.24 -0.60 27.21
CA VAL A 242 16.46 -1.36 27.48
C VAL A 242 17.68 -0.51 27.17
N LYS A 243 18.81 -0.86 27.74
CA LYS A 243 20.11 -0.26 27.40
C LYS A 243 20.99 -1.28 26.72
N ILE A 244 21.61 -0.89 25.63
CA ILE A 244 22.53 -1.76 24.88
C ILE A 244 23.85 -1.04 24.63
N PRO A 245 25.00 -1.74 24.65
CA PRO A 245 26.27 -1.15 24.29
C PRO A 245 26.28 -0.83 22.80
N LEU A 246 26.51 0.44 22.45
CA LEU A 246 26.64 0.90 21.08
C LEU A 246 27.78 1.90 20.95
N ARG A 247 28.35 1.98 19.76
CA ARG A 247 29.30 3.03 19.39
C ARG A 247 28.60 4.03 18.48
N LEU A 248 28.03 5.06 19.11
CA LEU A 248 27.36 6.19 18.45
C LEU A 248 28.18 7.47 18.64
N ASN A 249 28.00 8.45 17.75
CA ASN A 249 28.42 9.80 18.06
C ASN A 249 27.38 10.46 18.97
N SER A 250 27.80 11.47 19.73
CA SER A 250 26.95 12.10 20.75
C SER A 250 25.65 12.67 20.16
N GLY A 251 24.51 12.34 20.78
CA GLY A 251 23.20 12.90 20.42
C GLY A 251 22.50 12.25 19.22
N GLU A 252 23.06 11.19 18.64
CA GLU A 252 22.46 10.51 17.50
C GLU A 252 21.17 9.77 17.87
N LYS A 253 20.13 10.00 17.05
CA LYS A 253 18.95 9.14 16.99
C LYS A 253 19.21 8.08 15.94
N GLY A 254 18.80 6.85 16.23
CA GLY A 254 18.93 5.74 15.29
C GLY A 254 17.81 4.73 15.45
N LEU A 255 17.68 3.85 14.47
CA LEU A 255 16.67 2.78 14.44
C LEU A 255 17.38 1.43 14.40
N LEU A 256 16.74 0.42 14.97
CA LEU A 256 17.27 -0.94 15.02
C LEU A 256 16.31 -1.88 14.29
N ALA A 257 16.84 -2.64 13.35
CA ALA A 257 16.15 -3.74 12.70
C ALA A 257 16.89 -5.06 12.96
N LYS A 258 16.18 -6.12 13.29
CA LYS A 258 16.71 -7.47 13.47
C LYS A 258 16.69 -8.21 12.13
N TYR A 259 17.78 -8.90 11.79
CA TYR A 259 17.79 -9.88 10.70
C TYR A 259 17.05 -11.16 11.14
N LEU A 260 16.19 -11.69 10.27
CA LEU A 260 15.41 -12.92 10.51
C LEU A 260 16.10 -14.17 9.97
#